data_AF-A0A931SWN7-F1
#
_entry.id   AF-A0A931SWN7-F1
#
_cell.length_a   1.000
_cell.length_b   1.000
_cell.length_c   1.000
_cell.angle_alpha   90.00
_cell.angle_beta   90.00
_cell.angle_gamma   90.00
#
_symmetry.space_group_name_H-M   'P 1'
#
loop_
_entity.id
_entity.type
_entity.pdbx_description
1 polymer ?
#
loop_
_entity_poly.entity_id
_entity_poly.type
_entity_poly.pdbx_seq_one_letter_code
_entity_poly.pdbx_strand_id
1 'polypeptide(L)'
;MGKEIFNHFVIKHMNVVQKAYKIFWPVFIIIFVAVTIVVGKIIFDSFYPAISSGYKPTLILPKFSGEPNKISDAERYGYIISDEIWSGEIRVTGDIIVPKGVTLTIKPGTTVLVDANSDKENLMTLSFWKKDGLYLGEGRDQYIHQGEPYRNEPNHITIWVAGTLYAVATDDEKIVIKSNSQNPGRYDWNTLHIENGIISYAEIRDYRAMDLGTGSKLTNSELHNVGECPICISDSENILIDSNWVHDSGHEIVDNTRSSPTIINNHFGPSPQFLNPGGHTAGWGGLIVGSGFPTIKGNVIEGFNDAVSFFDKASYDVLADGVIKNNTFKDNIENVVLNLNPD
;
A
#
# COMPACT_ATOMS: atom_id res chain seq x y z
N MET A 1 -54.75 -24.42 53.30
CA MET A 1 -53.38 -24.49 53.85
C MET A 1 -52.28 -24.41 52.79
N GLY A 2 -52.43 -24.95 51.57
CA GLY A 2 -51.36 -24.93 50.54
C GLY A 2 -51.03 -23.56 49.90
N LYS A 3 -51.99 -22.64 49.78
CA LYS A 3 -51.79 -21.35 49.09
C LYS A 3 -50.92 -20.36 49.87
N GLU A 4 -51.00 -20.39 51.20
CA GLU A 4 -50.18 -19.52 52.06
C GLU A 4 -48.72 -19.99 52.15
N ILE A 5 -48.50 -21.31 52.18
CA ILE A 5 -47.14 -21.88 52.17
C ILE A 5 -46.44 -21.57 50.84
N PHE A 6 -47.17 -21.66 49.72
CA PHE A 6 -46.64 -21.30 48.39
C PHE A 6 -46.25 -19.82 48.31
N ASN A 7 -47.13 -18.92 48.75
CA ASN A 7 -46.84 -17.48 48.75
C ASN A 7 -45.65 -17.13 49.66
N HIS A 8 -45.52 -17.77 50.82
CA HIS A 8 -44.40 -17.54 51.72
C HIS A 8 -43.07 -18.04 51.14
N PHE A 9 -43.08 -19.18 50.45
CA PHE A 9 -41.90 -19.74 49.77
C PHE A 9 -41.44 -18.86 48.60
N VAL A 10 -42.38 -18.37 47.79
CA VAL A 10 -42.11 -17.48 46.64
C VAL A 10 -41.53 -16.15 47.10
N ILE A 11 -42.12 -15.51 48.13
CA ILE A 11 -41.63 -14.23 48.67
C ILE A 11 -40.22 -14.38 49.24
N LYS A 12 -39.95 -15.49 49.96
CA LYS A 12 -38.61 -15.76 50.52
C LYS A 12 -37.57 -15.98 49.42
N HIS A 13 -37.91 -16.70 48.34
CA HIS A 13 -37.02 -16.88 47.19
C HIS A 13 -36.78 -15.58 46.42
N MET A 14 -37.82 -14.78 46.19
CA MET A 14 -37.68 -13.47 45.52
C MET A 14 -36.77 -12.52 46.30
N ASN A 15 -36.86 -12.51 47.64
CA ASN A 15 -35.99 -11.69 48.47
C ASN A 15 -34.52 -12.13 48.41
N VAL A 16 -34.24 -13.44 48.31
CA VAL A 16 -32.87 -13.95 48.15
C VAL A 16 -32.31 -13.57 46.78
N VAL A 17 -33.10 -13.72 45.70
CA VAL A 17 -32.68 -13.35 44.34
C VAL A 17 -32.44 -11.84 44.22
N GLN A 18 -33.32 -11.00 44.77
CA GLN A 18 -33.13 -9.55 44.78
C GLN A 18 -31.90 -9.12 45.57
N LYS A 19 -31.61 -9.79 46.69
CA LYS A 19 -30.43 -9.49 47.51
C LYS A 19 -29.14 -9.92 46.81
N ALA A 20 -29.15 -11.07 46.13
CA ALA A 20 -28.04 -11.50 45.28
C ALA A 20 -27.82 -10.52 44.12
N TYR A 21 -28.88 -10.10 43.41
CA TYR A 21 -28.79 -9.14 42.31
C TYR A 21 -28.18 -7.80 42.78
N LYS A 22 -28.61 -7.27 43.94
CA LYS A 22 -28.05 -6.03 44.50
C LYS A 22 -26.55 -6.12 44.86
N ILE A 23 -26.04 -7.32 45.13
CA ILE A 23 -24.63 -7.53 45.48
C ILE A 23 -23.80 -7.81 44.22
N PHE A 24 -24.28 -8.65 43.31
CA PHE A 24 -23.52 -9.08 42.14
C PHE A 24 -23.57 -8.09 40.98
N TRP A 25 -24.67 -7.35 40.80
CA TRP A 25 -24.83 -6.41 39.69
C TRP A 25 -23.81 -5.26 39.70
N PRO A 26 -23.51 -4.59 40.84
CA PRO A 26 -22.47 -3.56 40.90
C PRO A 26 -21.08 -4.13 40.61
N VAL A 27 -20.77 -5.32 41.11
CA VAL A 27 -19.48 -6.00 40.88
C VAL A 27 -19.31 -6.33 39.40
N PHE A 28 -20.37 -6.84 38.75
CA PHE A 28 -20.37 -7.12 37.32
C PHE A 28 -20.15 -5.84 36.49
N ILE A 29 -20.83 -4.73 36.82
CA ILE A 29 -20.63 -3.44 36.14
C ILE A 29 -19.19 -2.95 36.31
N ILE A 30 -18.63 -3.02 37.53
CA ILE A 30 -17.25 -2.58 37.79
C ILE A 30 -16.26 -3.42 36.98
N ILE A 31 -16.42 -4.74 36.95
CA ILE A 31 -15.57 -5.63 36.15
C ILE A 31 -15.72 -5.33 34.66
N PHE A 32 -16.96 -5.16 34.16
CA PHE A 32 -17.21 -4.86 32.75
C PHE A 32 -16.58 -3.52 32.33
N VAL A 33 -16.73 -2.46 33.14
CA VAL A 33 -16.10 -1.16 32.90
C VAL A 33 -14.58 -1.25 32.98
N ALA A 34 -14.02 -1.95 33.97
CA ALA A 34 -12.58 -2.15 34.09
C ALA A 34 -12.00 -2.92 32.88
N VAL A 35 -12.67 -3.99 32.43
CA VAL A 35 -12.27 -4.72 31.22
C VAL A 35 -12.38 -3.81 29.99
N THR A 36 -13.44 -3.03 29.86
CA THR A 36 -13.62 -2.11 28.72
C THR A 36 -12.55 -1.03 28.70
N ILE A 37 -12.16 -0.48 29.86
CA ILE A 37 -11.08 0.51 29.98
C ILE A 37 -9.72 -0.12 29.70
N VAL A 38 -9.44 -1.32 30.23
CA VAL A 38 -8.15 -2.01 30.02
C VAL A 38 -8.02 -2.45 28.57
N VAL A 39 -9.05 -3.04 27.98
CA VAL A 39 -9.07 -3.42 26.55
C VAL A 39 -9.00 -2.16 25.69
N GLY A 40 -9.79 -1.13 26.00
CA GLY A 40 -9.75 0.16 25.31
C GLY A 40 -8.38 0.85 25.41
N LYS A 41 -7.69 0.72 26.54
CA LYS A 41 -6.32 1.23 26.74
C LYS A 41 -5.27 0.38 26.05
N ILE A 42 -5.39 -0.95 26.04
CA ILE A 42 -4.48 -1.83 25.28
C ILE A 42 -4.63 -1.57 23.79
N ILE A 43 -5.86 -1.42 23.31
CA ILE A 43 -6.19 -0.94 21.98
C ILE A 43 -5.49 0.42 21.80
N PHE A 44 -5.90 1.45 22.53
CA PHE A 44 -5.39 2.82 22.37
C PHE A 44 -3.87 2.94 22.45
N ASP A 45 -3.21 2.31 23.43
CA ASP A 45 -1.75 2.33 23.59
C ASP A 45 -1.02 1.49 22.52
N SER A 46 -1.69 0.53 21.87
CA SER A 46 -1.17 -0.13 20.66
C SER A 46 -1.36 0.72 19.40
N PHE A 47 -2.38 1.59 19.39
CA PHE A 47 -2.70 2.49 18.26
C PHE A 47 -1.95 3.83 18.32
N TYR A 48 -1.66 4.39 19.50
CA TYR A 48 -1.21 5.78 19.67
C TYR A 48 0.29 6.04 19.37
N PRO A 49 1.25 5.17 19.74
CA PRO A 49 2.66 5.38 19.42
C PRO A 49 3.01 5.24 17.93
N ALA A 50 2.16 4.57 17.15
CA ALA A 50 2.31 4.42 15.70
C ALA A 50 2.01 5.72 14.93
N ILE A 51 1.26 6.66 15.53
CA ILE A 51 0.80 7.88 14.85
C ILE A 51 1.82 9.03 14.90
N SER A 52 2.79 9.01 15.83
CA SER A 52 3.65 10.19 16.11
C SER A 52 5.10 10.12 15.59
N SER A 53 5.54 9.01 14.99
CA SER A 53 6.98 8.79 14.67
C SER A 53 7.31 8.52 13.20
N GLY A 54 6.38 8.70 12.25
CA GLY A 54 6.62 8.27 10.85
C GLY A 54 6.60 6.74 10.72
N TYR A 55 5.82 6.08 11.59
CA TYR A 55 5.76 4.64 11.75
C TYR A 55 4.99 4.00 10.59
N LYS A 56 5.52 2.93 9.99
CA LYS A 56 4.75 1.94 9.22
C LYS A 56 3.75 1.33 10.21
N PRO A 57 2.42 1.53 10.09
CA PRO A 57 1.47 0.99 11.05
C PRO A 57 1.53 -0.54 11.00
N THR A 58 2.39 -1.14 11.83
CA THR A 58 2.40 -2.58 12.10
C THR A 58 1.25 -2.84 13.06
N LEU A 59 0.02 -2.72 12.55
CA LEU A 59 -1.16 -3.09 13.30
C LEU A 59 -1.26 -4.61 13.26
N ILE A 60 -0.92 -5.25 14.38
CA ILE A 60 -1.16 -6.67 14.60
C ILE A 60 -2.54 -6.78 15.24
N LEU A 61 -3.57 -6.94 14.42
CA LEU A 61 -4.90 -7.29 14.91
C LEU A 61 -5.01 -8.81 15.04
N PRO A 62 -5.70 -9.34 16.07
CA PRO A 62 -5.97 -10.75 16.14
C PRO A 62 -6.78 -11.16 14.90
N LYS A 63 -6.19 -12.04 14.08
CA LYS A 63 -6.89 -12.67 12.97
C LYS A 63 -8.10 -13.41 13.52
N PHE A 64 -9.30 -13.02 13.09
CA PHE A 64 -10.49 -13.82 13.37
C PHE A 64 -10.40 -15.12 12.56
N SER A 65 -10.38 -16.25 13.26
CA SER A 65 -10.38 -17.57 12.62
C SER A 65 -11.75 -17.84 12.00
N GLY A 66 -11.81 -18.01 10.68
CA GLY A 66 -13.03 -18.30 9.93
C GLY A 66 -12.73 -18.51 8.45
N GLU A 67 -13.75 -18.92 7.70
CA GLU A 67 -13.71 -18.90 6.23
C GLU A 67 -13.49 -17.45 5.74
N PRO A 68 -12.71 -17.22 4.67
CA PRO A 68 -12.53 -15.88 4.12
C PRO A 68 -13.86 -15.24 3.70
N ASN A 69 -14.01 -13.94 4.00
CA ASN A 69 -15.15 -13.16 3.55
C ASN A 69 -15.12 -13.01 2.04
N LYS A 70 -16.20 -13.39 1.35
CA LYS A 70 -16.30 -13.26 -0.11
C LYS A 70 -17.06 -11.99 -0.44
N ILE A 71 -16.38 -11.04 -1.07
CA ILE A 71 -16.93 -9.75 -1.50
C ILE A 71 -16.92 -9.71 -3.03
N SER A 72 -18.06 -9.36 -3.62
CA SER A 72 -18.22 -9.21 -5.06
C SER A 72 -19.13 -8.02 -5.35
N ASP A 73 -18.79 -7.25 -6.39
CA ASP A 73 -19.65 -6.19 -6.95
C ASP A 73 -20.10 -5.18 -5.89
N ALA A 74 -19.13 -4.70 -5.10
CA ALA A 74 -19.38 -3.99 -3.85
C ALA A 74 -18.43 -2.82 -3.61
N GLU A 75 -18.89 -1.86 -2.81
CA GLU A 75 -18.04 -0.79 -2.29
C GLU A 75 -17.22 -1.26 -1.08
N ARG A 76 -15.95 -0.86 -1.02
CA ARG A 76 -15.04 -1.14 0.10
C ARG A 76 -14.25 0.10 0.53
N TYR A 77 -14.00 0.17 1.83
CA TYR A 77 -13.14 1.15 2.51
C TYR A 77 -12.95 0.65 3.95
N GLY A 78 -12.02 1.24 4.69
CA GLY A 78 -11.75 0.94 6.09
C GLY A 78 -10.81 -0.26 6.29
N TYR A 79 -10.91 -0.85 7.48
CA TYR A 79 -10.07 -1.99 7.86
C TYR A 79 -10.64 -3.33 7.37
N ILE A 80 -9.78 -4.18 6.82
CA ILE A 80 -10.06 -5.58 6.49
C ILE A 80 -9.44 -6.46 7.59
N ILE A 81 -10.21 -6.75 8.65
CA ILE A 81 -9.69 -7.38 9.88
C ILE A 81 -9.73 -8.93 9.87
N SER A 82 -10.15 -9.53 8.76
CA SER A 82 -10.20 -10.97 8.53
C SER A 82 -9.94 -11.25 7.05
N ASP A 83 -9.51 -12.46 6.71
CA ASP A 83 -9.21 -12.81 5.31
C ASP A 83 -10.40 -12.47 4.41
N GLU A 84 -10.13 -11.85 3.27
CA GLU A 84 -11.15 -11.37 2.33
C GLU A 84 -10.77 -11.78 0.91
N ILE A 85 -11.76 -12.18 0.12
CA ILE A 85 -11.64 -12.56 -1.28
C ILE A 85 -12.50 -11.60 -2.09
N TRP A 86 -11.87 -10.85 -2.98
CA TRP A 86 -12.50 -9.92 -3.90
C TRP A 86 -12.75 -10.56 -5.26
N SER A 87 -13.91 -10.27 -5.85
CA SER A 87 -14.28 -10.65 -7.22
C SER A 87 -15.19 -9.61 -7.88
N GLY A 88 -15.36 -9.69 -9.21
CA GLY A 88 -16.24 -8.79 -9.95
C GLY A 88 -15.71 -7.35 -9.97
N GLU A 89 -16.59 -6.37 -9.81
CA GLU A 89 -16.19 -4.96 -9.67
C GLU A 89 -16.13 -4.56 -8.18
N ILE A 90 -14.96 -4.17 -7.68
CA ILE A 90 -14.79 -3.63 -6.33
C ILE A 90 -14.55 -2.13 -6.41
N ARG A 91 -15.44 -1.34 -5.84
CA ARG A 91 -15.28 0.12 -5.80
C ARG A 91 -14.68 0.55 -4.46
N VAL A 92 -13.44 1.01 -4.47
CA VAL A 92 -12.75 1.53 -3.29
C VAL A 92 -13.10 3.01 -3.12
N THR A 93 -13.78 3.35 -2.03
CA THR A 93 -14.35 4.70 -1.79
C THR A 93 -13.69 5.46 -0.64
N GLY A 94 -12.69 4.85 -0.01
CA GLY A 94 -11.83 5.43 1.02
C GLY A 94 -10.64 4.53 1.28
N ASP A 95 -9.75 4.93 2.18
CA ASP A 95 -8.55 4.14 2.52
C ASP A 95 -8.86 2.68 2.84
N ILE A 96 -7.96 1.78 2.47
CA ILE A 96 -8.02 0.35 2.85
C ILE A 96 -6.80 0.02 3.69
N ILE A 97 -7.02 -0.59 4.86
CA ILE A 97 -5.93 -1.16 5.65
C ILE A 97 -6.16 -2.66 5.86
N VAL A 98 -5.23 -3.46 5.36
CA VAL A 98 -5.14 -4.91 5.62
C VAL A 98 -4.01 -5.13 6.64
N PRO A 99 -4.32 -5.41 7.92
CA PRO A 99 -3.34 -5.56 8.98
C PRO A 99 -2.52 -6.86 8.86
N LYS A 100 -1.44 -6.96 9.63
CA LYS A 100 -0.59 -8.17 9.64
C LYS A 100 -1.38 -9.41 10.03
N GLY A 101 -1.11 -10.51 9.34
CA GLY A 101 -1.78 -11.80 9.55
C GLY A 101 -3.09 -11.97 8.78
N VAL A 102 -3.64 -10.91 8.18
CA VAL A 102 -4.79 -10.98 7.28
C VAL A 102 -4.33 -11.13 5.83
N THR A 103 -5.04 -11.95 5.06
CA THR A 103 -4.82 -12.10 3.62
C THR A 103 -5.94 -11.45 2.82
N LEU A 104 -5.58 -10.53 1.94
CA LEU A 104 -6.47 -10.03 0.90
C LEU A 104 -6.17 -10.79 -0.40
N THR A 105 -7.17 -11.51 -0.91
CA THR A 105 -7.11 -12.21 -2.19
C THR A 105 -7.93 -11.46 -3.22
N ILE A 106 -7.34 -11.13 -4.37
CA ILE A 106 -8.06 -10.57 -5.51
C ILE A 106 -8.13 -11.64 -6.60
N LYS A 107 -9.34 -12.06 -6.98
CA LYS A 107 -9.52 -13.14 -7.96
C LYS A 107 -9.20 -12.68 -9.39
N PRO A 108 -8.83 -13.60 -10.29
CA PRO A 108 -8.75 -13.32 -11.72
C PRO A 108 -10.02 -12.64 -12.25
N GLY A 109 -9.85 -11.71 -13.19
CA GLY A 109 -10.93 -10.94 -13.82
C GLY A 109 -11.54 -9.83 -12.94
N THR A 110 -11.03 -9.63 -11.72
CA THR A 110 -11.54 -8.57 -10.82
C THR A 110 -11.08 -7.19 -11.32
N THR A 111 -12.00 -6.24 -11.36
CA THR A 111 -11.70 -4.81 -11.56
C THR A 111 -11.86 -4.08 -10.24
N VAL A 112 -10.81 -3.42 -9.77
CA VAL A 112 -10.81 -2.55 -8.60
C VAL A 112 -10.81 -1.09 -9.09
N LEU A 113 -11.90 -0.39 -8.84
CA LEU A 113 -12.09 1.01 -9.19
C LEU A 113 -11.86 1.87 -7.95
N VAL A 114 -10.81 2.70 -7.96
CA VAL A 114 -10.47 3.59 -6.84
C VAL A 114 -11.05 4.97 -7.11
N ASP A 115 -11.91 5.47 -6.22
CA ASP A 115 -12.48 6.81 -6.36
C ASP A 115 -11.37 7.87 -6.30
N ALA A 116 -11.40 8.79 -7.27
CA ALA A 116 -10.43 9.87 -7.38
C ALA A 116 -10.89 11.11 -6.62
N ASN A 117 -9.96 11.83 -5.98
CA ASN A 117 -10.23 13.10 -5.29
C ASN A 117 -11.37 13.03 -4.24
N SER A 118 -11.62 11.85 -3.68
CA SER A 118 -12.63 11.61 -2.66
C SER A 118 -12.19 10.46 -1.78
N ASP A 119 -11.98 10.74 -0.49
CA ASP A 119 -11.72 9.72 0.52
C ASP A 119 -12.77 9.80 1.62
N LYS A 120 -13.61 8.75 1.70
CA LYS A 120 -14.67 8.64 2.68
C LYS A 120 -14.15 8.49 4.12
N GLU A 121 -12.96 7.93 4.29
CA GLU A 121 -12.36 7.67 5.60
C GLU A 121 -10.84 7.72 5.52
N ASN A 122 -10.27 8.89 5.82
CA ASN A 122 -8.81 9.06 5.88
C ASN A 122 -8.23 8.35 7.11
N LEU A 123 -7.48 7.28 6.86
CA LEU A 123 -6.75 6.50 7.83
C LEU A 123 -5.26 6.90 7.90
N MET A 124 -4.78 7.69 6.94
CA MET A 124 -3.41 8.22 6.88
C MET A 124 -3.27 9.55 7.64
N THR A 125 -2.68 9.46 8.83
CA THR A 125 -2.70 10.59 9.79
C THR A 125 -1.46 11.48 9.79
N LEU A 126 -0.41 11.11 9.04
CA LEU A 126 0.84 11.89 8.99
C LEU A 126 0.57 13.31 8.50
N SER A 127 0.94 14.29 9.34
CA SER A 127 0.64 15.72 9.07
C SER A 127 1.21 16.20 7.75
N PHE A 128 2.33 15.62 7.31
CA PHE A 128 2.95 15.95 6.04
C PHE A 128 2.05 15.58 4.84
N TRP A 129 1.47 14.38 4.84
CA TRP A 129 0.66 13.90 3.73
C TRP A 129 -0.73 14.57 3.65
N LYS A 130 -1.11 15.34 4.68
CA LYS A 130 -2.35 16.13 4.72
C LYS A 130 -2.27 17.47 4.01
N LYS A 131 -1.09 17.89 3.55
CA LYS A 131 -0.95 19.12 2.76
C LYS A 131 -1.71 18.97 1.43
N ASP A 132 -2.24 20.09 0.95
CA ASP A 132 -2.97 20.21 -0.31
C ASP A 132 -2.32 21.28 -1.21
N GLY A 133 -2.64 21.26 -2.51
CA GLY A 133 -2.07 22.13 -3.52
C GLY A 133 -0.78 21.58 -4.12
N LEU A 134 0.01 22.47 -4.74
CA LEU A 134 1.28 22.13 -5.36
C LEU A 134 2.45 22.37 -4.40
N TYR A 135 3.45 21.49 -4.45
CA TYR A 135 4.72 21.72 -3.79
C TYR A 135 5.54 22.75 -4.59
N LEU A 136 5.86 23.88 -3.95
CA LEU A 136 6.56 24.99 -4.62
C LEU A 136 8.08 24.98 -4.41
N GLY A 137 8.64 23.91 -3.82
CA GLY A 137 10.09 23.80 -3.57
C GLY A 137 10.58 24.52 -2.30
N GLU A 138 9.68 24.99 -1.44
CA GLU A 138 10.05 25.61 -0.16
C GLU A 138 10.34 24.52 0.90
N GLY A 139 11.61 24.12 1.02
CA GLY A 139 12.09 23.20 2.05
C GLY A 139 12.80 21.97 1.48
N ARG A 140 13.26 21.08 2.38
CA ARG A 140 13.69 19.73 2.01
C ARG A 140 12.51 18.79 2.22
N ASP A 141 11.55 18.85 1.32
CA ASP A 141 10.52 17.83 1.24
C ASP A 141 11.02 16.72 0.31
N GLN A 142 11.71 15.75 0.91
CA GLN A 142 12.56 14.76 0.22
C GLN A 142 11.79 13.73 -0.62
N TYR A 143 10.48 13.90 -0.82
CA TYR A 143 9.61 12.92 -1.46
C TYR A 143 8.66 13.51 -2.52
N ILE A 144 8.68 14.83 -2.75
CA ILE A 144 7.82 15.48 -3.73
C ILE A 144 8.67 16.48 -4.51
N HIS A 145 8.66 16.39 -5.84
CA HIS A 145 9.39 17.34 -6.67
C HIS A 145 8.62 18.65 -6.85
N GLN A 146 9.37 19.73 -7.09
CA GLN A 146 8.77 21.04 -7.34
C GLN A 146 7.74 20.97 -8.47
N GLY A 147 6.54 21.49 -8.22
CA GLY A 147 5.42 21.50 -9.16
C GLY A 147 4.50 20.30 -9.07
N GLU A 148 4.82 19.30 -8.28
CA GLU A 148 3.94 18.15 -8.06
C GLU A 148 2.87 18.47 -7.03
N PRO A 149 1.67 17.88 -7.14
CA PRO A 149 0.68 18.00 -6.09
C PRO A 149 1.21 17.38 -4.80
N TYR A 150 0.80 17.91 -3.65
CA TYR A 150 0.92 17.18 -2.39
C TYR A 150 0.06 15.92 -2.43
N ARG A 151 0.40 14.94 -1.57
CA ARG A 151 -0.37 13.69 -1.46
C ARG A 151 -1.84 13.93 -1.14
N ASN A 152 -2.17 14.99 -0.40
CA ASN A 152 -3.55 15.35 -0.09
C ASN A 152 -4.36 14.14 0.40
N GLU A 153 -3.83 13.37 1.36
CA GLU A 153 -4.47 12.17 1.91
C GLU A 153 -5.94 12.39 2.31
N PRO A 154 -6.37 13.56 2.84
CA PRO A 154 -7.80 13.80 3.10
C PRO A 154 -8.72 13.65 1.88
N ASN A 155 -8.19 13.67 0.66
CA ASN A 155 -8.96 13.55 -0.58
C ASN A 155 -8.43 12.44 -1.51
N HIS A 156 -7.40 11.69 -1.14
CA HIS A 156 -6.82 10.66 -2.00
C HIS A 156 -6.65 9.37 -1.23
N ILE A 157 -7.12 8.29 -1.85
CA ILE A 157 -7.19 6.97 -1.25
C ILE A 157 -5.81 6.31 -1.25
N THR A 158 -5.46 5.69 -0.12
CA THR A 158 -4.33 4.78 0.02
C THR A 158 -4.82 3.36 0.33
N ILE A 159 -4.29 2.38 -0.39
CA ILE A 159 -4.49 0.95 -0.14
C ILE A 159 -3.22 0.40 0.51
N TRP A 160 -3.29 0.13 1.82
CA TRP A 160 -2.18 -0.36 2.62
C TRP A 160 -2.37 -1.82 3.03
N VAL A 161 -1.56 -2.71 2.46
CA VAL A 161 -1.54 -4.13 2.79
C VAL A 161 -0.32 -4.48 3.63
N ALA A 162 -0.45 -4.35 4.95
CA ALA A 162 0.54 -4.81 5.92
C ALA A 162 0.52 -6.35 6.09
N GLY A 163 -0.62 -6.98 5.79
CA GLY A 163 -0.79 -8.43 5.75
C GLY A 163 -0.17 -9.06 4.49
N THR A 164 -0.92 -9.96 3.86
CA THR A 164 -0.51 -10.60 2.61
C THR A 164 -1.47 -10.21 1.49
N LEU A 165 -0.94 -9.72 0.37
CA LEU A 165 -1.71 -9.58 -0.88
C LEU A 165 -1.53 -10.83 -1.74
N TYR A 166 -2.63 -11.40 -2.23
CA TYR A 166 -2.62 -12.43 -3.25
C TYR A 166 -3.50 -12.03 -4.44
N ALA A 167 -2.88 -11.40 -5.43
CA ALA A 167 -3.51 -10.94 -6.67
C ALA A 167 -2.86 -11.70 -7.84
N VAL A 168 -3.30 -12.92 -8.09
CA VAL A 168 -2.71 -13.81 -9.12
C VAL A 168 -3.77 -14.14 -10.16
N ALA A 169 -3.51 -13.72 -11.39
CA ALA A 169 -4.39 -13.87 -12.53
C ALA A 169 -3.70 -14.60 -13.70
N THR A 170 -4.33 -14.54 -14.87
CA THR A 170 -3.81 -15.00 -16.16
C THR A 170 -3.91 -13.86 -17.17
N ASP A 171 -3.28 -13.99 -18.33
CA ASP A 171 -3.36 -12.97 -19.39
C ASP A 171 -4.80 -12.75 -19.90
N ASP A 172 -5.61 -13.82 -19.93
CA ASP A 172 -7.03 -13.77 -20.35
C ASP A 172 -7.96 -13.16 -19.30
N GLU A 173 -7.58 -13.22 -18.02
CA GLU A 173 -8.39 -12.79 -16.88
C GLU A 173 -7.60 -11.84 -15.97
N LYS A 174 -6.96 -10.82 -16.57
CA LYS A 174 -6.16 -9.84 -15.82
C LYS A 174 -6.96 -9.20 -14.68
N ILE A 175 -6.27 -8.93 -13.58
CA ILE A 175 -6.76 -8.04 -12.54
C ILE A 175 -6.50 -6.60 -12.99
N VAL A 176 -7.49 -5.72 -12.87
CA VAL A 176 -7.32 -4.30 -13.22
C VAL A 176 -7.53 -3.46 -11.97
N ILE A 177 -6.55 -2.63 -11.60
CA ILE A 177 -6.64 -1.67 -10.49
C ILE A 177 -6.41 -0.28 -11.08
N LYS A 178 -7.44 0.58 -11.07
CA LYS A 178 -7.40 1.88 -11.75
C LYS A 178 -8.28 2.91 -11.08
N SER A 179 -8.12 4.16 -11.50
CA SER A 179 -9.02 5.24 -11.12
C SER A 179 -10.45 5.00 -11.64
N ASN A 180 -11.44 5.41 -10.85
CA ASN A 180 -12.86 5.48 -11.23
C ASN A 180 -13.22 6.81 -11.93
N SER A 181 -12.24 7.70 -12.15
CA SER A 181 -12.45 8.97 -12.84
C SER A 181 -12.79 8.77 -14.32
N GLN A 182 -13.64 9.64 -14.86
CA GLN A 182 -13.92 9.70 -16.30
C GLN A 182 -12.73 10.27 -17.09
N ASN A 183 -11.86 11.04 -16.43
CA ASN A 183 -10.63 11.58 -17.00
C ASN A 183 -9.50 11.26 -16.02
N PRO A 184 -8.96 10.03 -16.07
CA PRO A 184 -8.01 9.58 -15.07
C PRO A 184 -6.69 10.35 -15.15
N GLY A 185 -6.20 10.78 -13.99
CA GLY A 185 -4.90 11.40 -13.81
C GLY A 185 -3.93 10.51 -13.06
N ARG A 186 -2.63 10.76 -13.22
CA ARG A 186 -1.55 10.01 -12.55
C ARG A 186 -1.44 10.24 -11.04
N TYR A 187 -2.31 11.05 -10.45
CA TYR A 187 -2.35 11.33 -9.02
C TYR A 187 -3.76 11.12 -8.45
N ASP A 188 -4.63 10.39 -9.16
CA ASP A 188 -6.04 10.24 -8.77
C ASP A 188 -6.21 9.53 -7.42
N TRP A 189 -5.29 8.62 -7.10
CA TRP A 189 -5.18 7.99 -5.79
C TRP A 189 -3.70 7.87 -5.39
N ASN A 190 -3.44 7.75 -4.09
CA ASN A 190 -2.11 7.89 -3.53
C ASN A 190 -1.29 6.61 -3.71
N THR A 191 -1.36 5.69 -2.75
CA THR A 191 -0.38 4.62 -2.66
C THR A 191 -1.01 3.25 -2.61
N LEU A 192 -0.42 2.32 -3.37
CA LEU A 192 -0.56 0.90 -3.14
C LEU A 192 0.66 0.42 -2.35
N HIS A 193 0.50 0.20 -1.04
CA HIS A 193 1.57 -0.27 -0.19
C HIS A 193 1.41 -1.76 0.08
N ILE A 194 2.44 -2.57 -0.21
CA ILE A 194 2.39 -4.02 -0.03
C ILE A 194 3.60 -4.44 0.79
N GLU A 195 3.40 -4.83 2.05
CA GLU A 195 4.50 -5.32 2.88
C GLU A 195 4.97 -6.72 2.43
N ASN A 196 4.06 -7.56 1.93
CA ASN A 196 4.32 -8.90 1.43
C ASN A 196 3.17 -9.37 0.50
N GLY A 197 3.49 -10.10 -0.56
CA GLY A 197 2.47 -10.67 -1.42
C GLY A 197 2.92 -11.06 -2.81
N ILE A 198 1.94 -11.40 -3.65
CA ILE A 198 2.14 -11.69 -5.07
C ILE A 198 1.14 -10.87 -5.87
N ILE A 199 1.64 -10.12 -6.83
CA ILE A 199 0.89 -9.55 -7.95
C ILE A 199 1.37 -10.25 -9.21
N SER A 200 0.44 -10.84 -9.96
CA SER A 200 0.73 -11.48 -11.24
C SER A 200 -0.41 -11.32 -12.22
N TYR A 201 -0.10 -10.95 -13.47
CA TYR A 201 -1.09 -10.67 -14.52
C TYR A 201 -2.08 -9.56 -14.11
N ALA A 202 -1.56 -8.42 -13.64
CA ALA A 202 -2.35 -7.26 -13.31
C ALA A 202 -2.05 -6.06 -14.21
N GLU A 203 -3.03 -5.19 -14.42
CA GLU A 203 -2.87 -3.81 -14.93
C GLU A 203 -3.12 -2.86 -13.74
N ILE A 204 -2.13 -2.04 -13.38
CA ILE A 204 -2.24 -1.07 -12.27
C ILE A 204 -1.89 0.31 -12.79
N ARG A 205 -2.78 1.29 -12.60
CA ARG A 205 -2.60 2.63 -13.19
C ARG A 205 -3.32 3.75 -12.47
N ASP A 206 -3.00 4.97 -12.89
CA ASP A 206 -3.63 6.22 -12.43
C ASP A 206 -3.35 6.52 -10.95
N TYR A 207 -2.16 6.14 -10.46
CA TYR A 207 -1.79 6.20 -9.04
C TYR A 207 -0.50 6.96 -8.83
N ARG A 208 -0.28 7.49 -7.62
CA ARG A 208 0.95 8.21 -7.30
C ARG A 208 2.14 7.27 -7.18
N ALA A 209 2.11 6.31 -6.26
CA ALA A 209 3.27 5.43 -6.00
C ALA A 209 2.87 4.02 -5.53
N MET A 210 3.75 3.03 -5.72
CA MET A 210 3.56 1.68 -5.16
C MET A 210 4.82 1.21 -4.43
N ASP A 211 4.66 0.81 -3.18
CA ASP A 211 5.74 0.26 -2.37
C ASP A 211 5.68 -1.27 -2.34
N LEU A 212 6.83 -1.91 -2.56
CA LEU A 212 7.00 -3.36 -2.39
C LEU A 212 7.93 -3.68 -1.22
N GLY A 213 7.40 -4.43 -0.26
CA GLY A 213 8.10 -4.92 0.91
C GLY A 213 8.70 -6.32 0.75
N THR A 214 9.33 -6.81 1.82
CA THR A 214 10.04 -8.08 1.86
C THR A 214 9.21 -9.28 1.39
N GLY A 215 9.79 -10.07 0.48
CA GLY A 215 9.17 -11.29 -0.07
C GLY A 215 8.15 -11.05 -1.17
N SER A 216 7.87 -9.79 -1.52
CA SER A 216 6.91 -9.44 -2.56
C SER A 216 7.37 -9.87 -3.95
N LYS A 217 6.41 -10.30 -4.76
CA LYS A 217 6.63 -10.67 -6.17
C LYS A 217 5.68 -9.88 -7.06
N LEU A 218 6.24 -9.20 -8.05
CA LEU A 218 5.51 -8.51 -9.11
C LEU A 218 5.90 -9.13 -10.43
N THR A 219 4.97 -9.82 -11.09
CA THR A 219 5.29 -10.55 -12.33
C THR A 219 4.25 -10.40 -13.42
N ASN A 220 4.64 -10.47 -14.69
CA ASN A 220 3.71 -10.50 -15.84
C ASN A 220 2.65 -9.39 -15.81
N SER A 221 2.97 -8.23 -15.25
CA SER A 221 2.02 -7.15 -14.98
C SER A 221 2.37 -5.89 -15.76
N GLU A 222 1.39 -5.03 -15.96
CA GLU A 222 1.53 -3.73 -16.60
C GLU A 222 1.25 -2.60 -15.61
N LEU A 223 2.18 -1.64 -15.51
CA LEU A 223 2.07 -0.50 -14.60
C LEU A 223 2.28 0.79 -15.41
N HIS A 224 1.32 1.71 -15.40
CA HIS A 224 1.44 2.93 -16.20
C HIS A 224 0.58 4.11 -15.71
N ASN A 225 0.80 5.29 -16.29
CA ASN A 225 0.18 6.55 -15.89
C ASN A 225 0.36 6.81 -14.38
N VAL A 226 1.62 6.83 -13.96
CA VAL A 226 2.01 6.91 -12.54
C VAL A 226 2.57 8.28 -12.20
N GLY A 227 2.23 8.80 -11.02
CA GLY A 227 2.60 10.15 -10.59
C GLY A 227 4.03 10.32 -10.09
N GLU A 228 4.53 9.32 -9.37
CA GLU A 228 5.87 9.21 -8.80
C GLU A 228 6.49 7.89 -9.28
N CYS A 229 7.03 7.06 -8.37
CA CYS A 229 7.63 5.76 -8.66
C CYS A 229 6.56 4.65 -8.79
N PRO A 230 6.48 3.98 -9.96
CA PRO A 230 5.64 2.80 -10.15
C PRO A 230 6.05 1.63 -9.26
N ILE A 231 7.34 1.53 -8.92
CA ILE A 231 7.89 0.49 -8.06
C ILE A 231 8.93 1.10 -7.12
N CYS A 232 8.54 1.31 -5.87
CA CYS A 232 9.41 1.85 -4.82
C CYS A 232 9.80 0.71 -3.87
N ILE A 233 11.09 0.61 -3.55
CA ILE A 233 11.67 -0.43 -2.69
C ILE A 233 12.62 0.23 -1.69
N SER A 234 12.33 0.05 -0.40
CA SER A 234 13.22 0.49 0.68
C SER A 234 13.35 -0.58 1.75
N ASP A 235 14.58 -0.83 2.19
CA ASP A 235 14.92 -1.71 3.32
C ASP A 235 14.20 -3.08 3.27
N SER A 236 14.20 -3.71 2.10
CA SER A 236 13.44 -4.93 1.83
C SER A 236 14.26 -6.01 1.13
N GLU A 237 13.91 -7.26 1.40
CA GLU A 237 14.65 -8.43 0.94
C GLU A 237 13.78 -9.38 0.11
N ASN A 238 14.42 -10.24 -0.70
CA ASN A 238 13.74 -11.32 -1.44
C ASN A 238 12.61 -10.85 -2.37
N ILE A 239 12.76 -9.66 -2.95
CA ILE A 239 11.81 -9.10 -3.92
C ILE A 239 12.12 -9.63 -5.32
N LEU A 240 11.08 -10.01 -6.06
CA LEU A 240 11.15 -10.40 -7.47
C LEU A 240 10.29 -9.45 -8.33
N ILE A 241 10.91 -8.86 -9.35
CA ILE A 241 10.26 -8.08 -10.40
C ILE A 241 10.61 -8.76 -11.74
N ASP A 242 9.66 -9.49 -12.30
CA ASP A 242 9.91 -10.33 -13.49
C ASP A 242 8.85 -10.17 -14.59
N SER A 243 9.29 -9.94 -15.82
CA SER A 243 8.42 -9.99 -17.00
C SER A 243 7.28 -8.96 -16.95
N ASN A 244 7.51 -7.79 -16.35
CA ASN A 244 6.54 -6.69 -16.30
C ASN A 244 6.78 -5.70 -17.43
N TRP A 245 5.73 -4.96 -17.81
CA TRP A 245 5.84 -3.78 -18.65
C TRP A 245 5.50 -2.54 -17.81
N VAL A 246 6.45 -1.63 -17.65
CA VAL A 246 6.25 -0.41 -16.87
C VAL A 246 6.61 0.80 -17.72
N HIS A 247 5.70 1.74 -17.86
CA HIS A 247 5.85 2.90 -18.75
C HIS A 247 5.02 4.10 -18.25
N ASP A 248 5.18 5.26 -18.90
CA ASP A 248 4.44 6.49 -18.54
C ASP A 248 4.51 6.84 -17.04
N SER A 249 5.74 6.83 -16.51
CA SER A 249 6.04 7.16 -15.12
C SER A 249 6.29 8.64 -14.91
N GLY A 250 5.94 9.12 -13.72
CA GLY A 250 6.18 10.47 -13.26
C GLY A 250 7.62 10.70 -12.83
N HIS A 251 8.17 9.72 -12.12
CA HIS A 251 9.54 9.68 -11.63
C HIS A 251 10.28 8.50 -12.25
N GLU A 252 11.34 8.02 -11.59
CA GLU A 252 11.96 6.73 -11.87
C GLU A 252 10.95 5.58 -11.89
N ILE A 253 11.16 4.63 -12.80
CA ILE A 253 10.32 3.42 -12.89
C ILE A 253 10.54 2.48 -11.70
N VAL A 254 11.79 2.34 -11.26
CA VAL A 254 12.12 1.63 -10.03
C VAL A 254 13.02 2.51 -9.18
N ASP A 255 12.59 2.80 -7.96
CA ASP A 255 13.44 3.36 -6.91
C ASP A 255 13.86 2.26 -5.95
N ASN A 256 15.13 1.88 -5.97
CA ASN A 256 15.70 0.87 -5.07
C ASN A 256 16.67 1.49 -4.07
N THR A 257 16.24 1.59 -2.81
CA THR A 257 17.06 2.08 -1.71
C THR A 257 17.37 0.96 -0.70
N ARG A 258 18.67 0.75 -0.41
CA ARG A 258 19.18 -0.20 0.60
C ARG A 258 18.63 -1.63 0.46
N SER A 259 18.38 -2.08 -0.77
CA SER A 259 17.72 -3.35 -1.06
C SER A 259 18.41 -4.07 -2.24
N SER A 260 18.19 -5.38 -2.36
CA SER A 260 18.81 -6.21 -3.41
C SER A 260 17.77 -7.07 -4.14
N PRO A 261 16.78 -6.46 -4.82
CA PRO A 261 15.77 -7.18 -5.60
C PRO A 261 16.38 -7.94 -6.78
N THR A 262 15.63 -8.93 -7.27
CA THR A 262 15.86 -9.56 -8.57
C THR A 262 14.94 -8.93 -9.60
N ILE A 263 15.51 -8.23 -10.57
CA ILE A 263 14.81 -7.44 -11.61
C ILE A 263 15.18 -8.01 -12.98
N ILE A 264 14.29 -8.82 -13.53
CA ILE A 264 14.59 -9.60 -14.74
C ILE A 264 13.50 -9.58 -15.81
N ASN A 265 13.90 -9.65 -17.07
CA ASN A 265 13.00 -9.79 -18.23
C ASN A 265 11.89 -8.73 -18.36
N ASN A 266 12.04 -7.58 -17.72
CA ASN A 266 11.04 -6.52 -17.78
C ASN A 266 11.23 -5.64 -19.02
N HIS A 267 10.17 -4.96 -19.43
CA HIS A 267 10.22 -3.84 -20.36
C HIS A 267 9.95 -2.55 -19.58
N PHE A 268 10.95 -1.70 -19.48
CA PHE A 268 10.88 -0.41 -18.80
C PHE A 268 10.94 0.71 -19.83
N GLY A 269 9.93 1.57 -19.80
CA GLY A 269 9.75 2.69 -20.70
C GLY A 269 8.99 2.35 -22.00
N PRO A 270 8.80 3.35 -22.87
CA PRO A 270 9.26 4.73 -22.68
C PRO A 270 8.48 5.46 -21.58
N SER A 271 9.17 6.30 -20.81
CA SER A 271 8.55 7.29 -19.91
C SER A 271 8.95 8.67 -20.40
N PRO A 272 8.23 9.23 -21.38
CA PRO A 272 8.61 10.51 -21.97
C PRO A 272 8.57 11.60 -20.91
N GLN A 273 9.49 12.56 -21.01
CA GLN A 273 9.45 13.75 -20.18
C GLN A 273 8.10 14.45 -20.37
N PHE A 274 7.49 14.83 -19.26
CA PHE A 274 6.26 15.59 -19.24
C PHE A 274 6.41 16.78 -18.29
N LEU A 275 5.49 17.74 -18.41
CA LEU A 275 5.39 18.83 -17.47
C LEU A 275 4.41 18.41 -16.38
N ASN A 276 4.86 18.41 -15.13
CA ASN A 276 3.98 18.21 -13.98
C ASN A 276 2.99 19.40 -13.86
N PRO A 277 1.97 19.32 -12.98
CA PRO A 277 0.96 20.38 -12.86
C PRO A 277 1.51 21.78 -12.58
N GLY A 278 2.67 21.89 -11.93
CA GLY A 278 3.39 23.15 -11.69
C GLY A 278 4.25 23.63 -12.87
N GLY A 279 4.28 22.91 -13.98
CA GLY A 279 5.04 23.27 -15.18
C GLY A 279 6.52 22.90 -15.14
N HIS A 280 6.94 22.04 -14.20
CA HIS A 280 8.31 21.54 -14.12
C HIS A 280 8.44 20.22 -14.88
N THR A 281 9.58 20.02 -15.52
CA THR A 281 9.91 18.77 -16.21
C THR A 281 10.05 17.62 -15.21
N ALA A 282 9.34 16.53 -15.45
CA ALA A 282 9.39 15.29 -14.69
C ALA A 282 9.71 14.10 -15.62
N GLY A 283 9.87 12.88 -15.07
CA GLY A 283 10.19 11.67 -15.83
C GLY A 283 11.69 11.47 -16.11
N TRP A 284 12.54 11.55 -15.09
CA TRP A 284 14.00 11.65 -15.27
C TRP A 284 14.75 10.31 -15.29
N GLY A 285 14.24 9.27 -14.61
CA GLY A 285 15.00 8.04 -14.38
C GLY A 285 14.33 6.79 -14.94
N GLY A 286 15.14 5.83 -15.36
CA GLY A 286 14.70 4.44 -15.49
C GLY A 286 14.74 3.76 -14.14
N LEU A 287 15.92 3.28 -13.76
CA LEU A 287 16.15 2.46 -12.58
C LEU A 287 17.15 3.13 -11.63
N ILE A 288 16.74 3.51 -10.43
CA ILE A 288 17.62 4.07 -9.41
C ILE A 288 18.11 2.95 -8.49
N VAL A 289 19.43 2.87 -8.30
CA VAL A 289 20.09 2.02 -7.32
C VAL A 289 20.77 2.93 -6.30
N GLY A 290 20.01 3.26 -5.25
CA GLY A 290 20.50 4.07 -4.14
C GLY A 290 21.54 3.36 -3.27
N SER A 291 21.38 2.05 -3.10
CA SER A 291 22.35 1.14 -2.46
C SER A 291 21.87 -0.31 -2.52
N GLY A 292 22.77 -1.25 -2.21
CA GLY A 292 22.51 -2.69 -2.27
C GLY A 292 22.97 -3.30 -3.59
N PHE A 293 22.77 -4.60 -3.78
CA PHE A 293 23.32 -5.34 -4.91
C PHE A 293 22.23 -6.06 -5.70
N PRO A 294 21.29 -5.32 -6.33
CA PRO A 294 20.23 -5.94 -7.13
C PRO A 294 20.79 -6.76 -8.29
N THR A 295 20.06 -7.79 -8.67
CA THR A 295 20.28 -8.48 -9.95
C THR A 295 19.44 -7.81 -11.01
N ILE A 296 20.06 -7.22 -12.05
CA ILE A 296 19.36 -6.53 -13.14
C ILE A 296 19.77 -7.17 -14.48
N LYS A 297 18.91 -8.00 -15.08
CA LYS A 297 19.25 -8.77 -16.28
C LYS A 297 18.05 -9.07 -17.18
N GLY A 298 18.28 -9.08 -18.49
CA GLY A 298 17.31 -9.47 -19.50
C GLY A 298 16.24 -8.42 -19.75
N ASN A 299 16.38 -7.22 -19.18
CA ASN A 299 15.40 -6.16 -19.32
C ASN A 299 15.62 -5.40 -20.65
N VAL A 300 14.54 -4.84 -21.18
CA VAL A 300 14.56 -3.78 -22.19
C VAL A 300 14.33 -2.47 -21.45
N ILE A 301 15.24 -1.51 -21.56
CA ILE A 301 15.18 -0.22 -20.86
C ILE A 301 15.30 0.89 -21.89
N GLU A 302 14.23 1.66 -22.09
CA GLU A 302 14.16 2.61 -23.20
C GLU A 302 13.53 3.96 -22.88
N GLY A 303 14.01 5.00 -23.57
CA GLY A 303 13.42 6.33 -23.54
C GLY A 303 13.66 7.13 -22.26
N PHE A 304 14.79 6.93 -21.56
CA PHE A 304 15.17 7.68 -20.36
C PHE A 304 16.32 8.67 -20.60
N ASN A 305 16.43 9.68 -19.73
CA ASN A 305 17.69 10.42 -19.62
C ASN A 305 18.77 9.48 -19.09
N ASP A 306 18.56 8.94 -17.90
CA ASP A 306 19.43 7.93 -17.30
C ASP A 306 18.66 6.62 -17.15
N ALA A 307 19.01 5.60 -17.93
CA ALA A 307 18.31 4.32 -17.88
C ALA A 307 18.57 3.56 -16.58
N VAL A 308 19.80 3.58 -16.05
CA VAL A 308 20.13 3.08 -14.71
C VAL A 308 21.10 4.03 -14.01
N SER A 309 20.69 4.55 -12.85
CA SER A 309 21.48 5.49 -12.05
C SER A 309 21.88 4.87 -10.72
N PHE A 310 23.18 4.85 -10.44
CA PHE A 310 23.71 4.40 -9.15
C PHE A 310 24.04 5.61 -8.28
N PHE A 311 23.53 5.66 -7.05
CA PHE A 311 23.82 6.77 -6.12
C PHE A 311 24.92 6.45 -5.11
N ASP A 312 25.47 5.23 -5.15
CA ASP A 312 26.65 4.88 -4.40
C ASP A 312 27.70 4.21 -5.30
N LYS A 313 28.97 4.49 -4.98
CA LYS A 313 30.10 4.00 -5.76
C LYS A 313 30.27 2.47 -5.63
N ALA A 314 29.93 1.90 -4.47
CA ALA A 314 30.19 0.49 -4.20
C ALA A 314 29.32 -0.41 -5.08
N SER A 315 28.03 -0.10 -5.19
CA SER A 315 27.12 -0.81 -6.08
C SER A 315 27.45 -0.59 -7.54
N TYR A 316 27.82 0.64 -7.94
CA TYR A 316 28.26 0.93 -9.31
C TYR A 316 29.46 0.09 -9.73
N ASP A 317 30.53 0.08 -8.92
CA ASP A 317 31.78 -0.64 -9.22
C ASP A 317 31.55 -2.15 -9.40
N VAL A 318 30.54 -2.72 -8.71
CA VAL A 318 30.21 -4.15 -8.76
C VAL A 318 29.26 -4.49 -9.91
N LEU A 319 28.26 -3.64 -10.17
CA LEU A 319 27.11 -4.01 -10.99
C LEU A 319 27.14 -3.42 -12.41
N ALA A 320 27.69 -2.22 -12.61
CA ALA A 320 27.49 -1.45 -13.86
C ALA A 320 27.82 -2.25 -15.13
N ASP A 321 28.97 -2.91 -15.15
CA ASP A 321 29.43 -3.74 -16.26
C ASP A 321 28.47 -4.90 -16.57
N GLY A 322 27.93 -5.52 -15.54
CA GLY A 322 26.94 -6.59 -15.64
C GLY A 322 25.60 -6.07 -16.15
N VAL A 323 25.17 -4.89 -15.68
CA VAL A 323 23.94 -4.24 -16.13
C VAL A 323 24.01 -3.89 -17.62
N ILE A 324 25.12 -3.32 -18.09
CA ILE A 324 25.31 -2.98 -19.51
C ILE A 324 25.23 -4.22 -20.39
N LYS A 325 25.94 -5.30 -20.03
CA LYS A 325 26.06 -6.51 -20.89
C LYS A 325 24.80 -7.36 -20.91
N ASN A 326 24.00 -7.32 -19.86
CA ASN A 326 22.89 -8.25 -19.67
C ASN A 326 21.51 -7.64 -19.99
N ASN A 327 21.43 -6.37 -20.41
CA ASN A 327 20.16 -5.70 -20.72
C ASN A 327 20.22 -5.07 -22.11
N THR A 328 19.04 -4.81 -22.69
CA THR A 328 18.90 -4.11 -23.96
C THR A 328 18.52 -2.66 -23.68
N PHE A 329 19.30 -1.72 -24.19
CA PHE A 329 19.05 -0.29 -24.04
C PHE A 329 18.67 0.31 -25.39
N LYS A 330 17.67 1.19 -25.42
CA LYS A 330 17.23 1.88 -26.64
C LYS A 330 16.86 3.32 -26.32
N ASP A 331 17.27 4.25 -27.18
CA ASP A 331 16.80 5.64 -27.14
C ASP A 331 16.95 6.32 -25.76
N ASN A 332 17.94 5.91 -24.97
CA ASN A 332 18.32 6.59 -23.74
C ASN A 332 19.43 7.61 -24.02
N ILE A 333 19.50 8.68 -23.24
CA ILE A 333 20.63 9.61 -23.31
C ILE A 333 21.88 8.92 -22.75
N GLU A 334 21.77 8.35 -21.56
CA GLU A 334 22.79 7.56 -20.88
C GLU A 334 22.20 6.20 -20.44
N ASN A 335 22.96 5.13 -20.68
CA ASN A 335 22.49 3.77 -20.34
C ASN A 335 22.74 3.42 -18.87
N VAL A 336 23.92 3.75 -18.34
CA VAL A 336 24.30 3.45 -16.96
C VAL A 336 25.20 4.58 -16.45
N VAL A 337 24.81 5.21 -15.34
CA VAL A 337 25.54 6.35 -14.76
C VAL A 337 25.81 6.18 -13.26
N LEU A 338 26.90 6.76 -12.80
CA LEU A 338 27.19 6.99 -11.38
C LEU A 338 26.80 8.43 -11.05
N ASN A 339 25.76 8.62 -10.24
CA ASN A 339 25.30 9.92 -9.79
C ASN A 339 25.38 10.03 -8.27
N LEU A 340 26.53 10.50 -7.75
CA LEU A 340 26.76 10.63 -6.31
C LEU A 340 26.02 11.80 -5.65
N ASN A 341 25.38 12.67 -6.45
CA ASN A 341 24.63 13.81 -5.95
C ASN A 341 23.31 13.92 -6.72
N PRO A 342 22.28 13.15 -6.30
CA PRO A 342 21.01 13.08 -7.02
C PRO A 342 20.16 14.36 -6.92
N ASP A 343 20.56 15.30 -6.05
CA ASP A 343 19.90 16.59 -5.81
C ASP A 343 20.35 17.71 -6.75
#